data_AF-A0A2T2U3Y6-F1
#
_entry.id   AF-A0A2T2U3Y6-F1
#
_cell.length_a   1.000
_cell.length_b   1.000
_cell.length_c   1.000
_cell.angle_alpha   90.00
_cell.angle_beta   90.00
_cell.angle_gamma   90.00
#
_symmetry.space_group_name_H-M   'P 1'
#
loop_
_entity.id
_entity.type
_entity.pdbx_description
1 polymer ?
#
loop_
_entity_poly.entity_id
_entity_poly.type
_entity_poly.pdbx_seq_one_letter_code
_entity_poly.pdbx_strand_id
1 'polypeptide(L)'
;MPSPSDYSTNPAARLLKGAALLFAAIGGSMAAWGLDKWVQYPEARASQFGFEAPLWPAFTLFVALATGVVVWFLWSTARRVDEGEDLFAQRTRRQPSDSTDPSDRPERK
;
A
#
# COMPACT_ATOMS: atom_id res chain seq x y z
N MET A 1 18.11 20.26 26.39
CA MET A 1 18.19 18.81 26.06
C MET A 1 16.90 18.45 25.35
N PRO A 2 16.93 17.96 24.10
CA PRO A 2 15.72 17.49 23.43
C PRO A 2 15.26 16.18 24.08
N SER A 3 13.96 16.04 24.32
CA SER A 3 13.37 14.88 24.98
C SER A 3 13.36 13.63 24.08
N PRO A 4 13.48 12.40 24.61
CA PRO A 4 13.49 11.16 23.83
C PRO A 4 12.16 10.78 23.15
N SER A 5 11.18 11.68 23.09
CA SER A 5 9.83 11.46 22.55
C SER A 5 9.62 11.98 21.13
N ASP A 6 10.62 12.60 20.51
CA ASP A 6 10.47 13.21 19.20
C ASP A 6 10.72 12.16 18.09
N TYR A 7 9.63 11.59 17.58
CA TYR A 7 9.55 10.76 16.38
C TYR A 7 10.18 9.35 16.45
N SER A 8 9.60 8.45 17.25
CA SER A 8 9.52 7.05 16.83
C SER A 8 8.61 6.96 15.59
N THR A 9 9.08 7.43 14.43
CA THR A 9 8.31 7.24 13.20
C THR A 9 8.48 5.80 12.78
N ASN A 10 7.39 5.04 12.84
CA ASN A 10 7.41 3.65 12.42
C ASN A 10 7.89 3.57 10.95
N PRO A 11 9.04 2.94 10.65
CA PRO A 11 9.62 2.94 9.31
C PRO A 11 8.68 2.30 8.28
N ALA A 12 7.86 1.33 8.69
CA ALA A 12 6.85 0.73 7.84
C ALA A 12 5.74 1.73 7.47
N ALA A 13 5.26 2.53 8.42
CA ALA A 13 4.27 3.58 8.15
C ALA A 13 4.82 4.64 7.16
N ARG A 14 6.09 5.01 7.30
CA ARG A 14 6.79 5.92 6.36
C ARG A 14 6.85 5.35 4.95
N LEU A 15 7.21 4.08 4.80
CA LEU A 15 7.26 3.41 3.51
C LEU A 15 5.88 3.33 2.85
N LEU A 16 4.83 2.98 3.62
CA LEU A 16 3.46 2.92 3.11
C LEU A 16 2.95 4.29 2.66
N LYS A 17 3.19 5.35 3.44
CA LYS A 17 2.87 6.74 3.04
C LYS A 17 3.65 7.15 1.80
N GLY A 18 4.94 6.83 1.71
CA GLY A 18 5.77 7.11 0.54
C GLY A 18 5.27 6.39 -0.72
N ALA A 19 4.92 5.11 -0.59
CA ALA A 19 4.33 4.33 -1.68
C ALA A 19 2.99 4.91 -2.14
N ALA A 20 2.13 5.33 -1.20
CA ALA A 20 0.86 5.99 -1.53
C ALA A 20 1.08 7.29 -2.32
N LEU A 21 2.04 8.13 -1.91
CA LEU A 21 2.36 9.37 -2.61
C LEU A 21 2.92 9.12 -4.02
N LEU A 22 3.85 8.16 -4.15
CA LEU A 22 4.39 7.78 -5.45
C LEU A 22 3.29 7.26 -6.38
N PHE A 23 2.42 6.40 -5.87
CA PHE A 23 1.31 5.86 -6.65
C PHE A 23 0.30 6.94 -7.03
N ALA A 24 0.03 7.90 -6.15
CA ALA A 24 -0.81 9.06 -6.45
C ALA A 24 -0.20 9.92 -7.56
N ALA A 25 1.12 10.16 -7.55
CA ALA A 25 1.79 10.92 -8.60
C ALA A 25 1.74 10.20 -9.96
N ILE A 26 2.05 8.91 -9.99
CA ILE A 26 2.02 8.10 -11.22
C ILE A 26 0.58 7.99 -11.75
N GLY A 27 -0.37 7.58 -10.91
CA GLY A 27 -1.76 7.44 -11.30
C GLY A 27 -2.41 8.77 -11.69
N GLY A 28 -2.11 9.83 -10.96
CA GLY A 28 -2.58 11.18 -11.25
C GLY A 28 -2.03 11.73 -12.57
N SER A 29 -0.74 11.54 -12.86
CA SER A 29 -0.16 11.92 -14.16
C SER A 29 -0.78 11.13 -15.31
N MET A 30 -1.05 9.83 -15.12
CA MET A 30 -1.72 9.01 -16.14
C MET A 30 -3.18 9.45 -16.37
N ALA A 31 -3.92 9.79 -15.31
CA ALA A 31 -5.28 10.31 -15.41
C ALA A 31 -5.31 11.69 -16.09
N ALA A 32 -4.37 12.57 -15.75
CA ALA A 32 -4.22 13.87 -16.41
C ALA A 32 -3.90 13.71 -17.90
N TRP A 33 -3.02 12.77 -18.26
CA TRP A 33 -2.74 12.42 -19.65
C TRP A 33 -3.97 11.83 -20.36
N GLY A 34 -4.76 10.98 -19.70
CA GLY A 34 -6.01 10.46 -20.25
C GLY A 34 -7.05 11.57 -20.51
N LEU A 35 -7.14 12.55 -19.62
CA LEU A 35 -7.99 13.72 -19.79
C LEU A 35 -7.52 14.61 -20.95
N ASP A 36 -6.21 14.83 -21.07
CA ASP A 36 -5.61 15.53 -22.20
C ASP A 36 -5.95 14.84 -23.53
N LYS A 37 -5.87 13.50 -23.56
CA LYS A 37 -6.25 12.71 -24.74
C LYS A 37 -7.74 12.74 -25.05
N TRP A 38 -8.59 12.80 -24.04
CA TRP A 38 -10.02 13.02 -24.26
C TRP A 38 -10.28 14.36 -24.98
N VAL A 39 -9.60 15.44 -24.59
CA VAL A 39 -9.75 16.74 -25.23
C VAL A 39 -9.19 16.76 -26.65
N GLN A 40 -8.01 16.17 -26.87
CA GLN A 40 -7.32 16.22 -28.15
C GLN A 40 -7.83 15.21 -29.19
N TYR A 41 -8.31 14.05 -28.74
CA TYR A 41 -8.71 12.93 -29.61
C TYR A 41 -10.03 12.29 -29.17
N PRO A 42 -11.14 13.06 -29.10
CA PRO A 42 -12.44 12.55 -28.64
C PRO A 42 -13.01 11.44 -29.53
N GLU A 43 -12.58 11.36 -30.79
CA GLU A 43 -13.01 10.37 -31.78
C GLU A 43 -12.45 8.96 -31.56
N ALA A 44 -11.51 8.76 -30.63
CA ALA A 44 -11.03 7.42 -30.31
C ALA A 44 -12.14 6.58 -29.66
N ARG A 45 -12.59 5.53 -30.34
CA ARG A 45 -13.65 4.63 -29.89
C ARG A 45 -13.09 3.28 -29.47
N ALA A 46 -13.59 2.75 -28.36
CA ALA A 46 -13.46 1.35 -28.04
C ALA A 46 -14.66 0.62 -28.66
N SER A 47 -14.42 -0.29 -29.60
CA SER A 47 -15.44 -1.21 -30.11
C SER A 47 -15.32 -2.52 -29.34
N GLN A 48 -16.26 -2.79 -28.42
CA GLN A 48 -16.34 -4.06 -27.72
C GLN A 48 -17.80 -4.51 -27.68
N PHE A 49 -18.08 -5.72 -28.17
CA PHE A 49 -19.43 -6.30 -28.28
C PHE A 49 -20.43 -5.51 -29.16
N GLY A 50 -19.96 -4.84 -30.21
CA GLY A 50 -20.82 -4.07 -31.12
C GLY A 50 -21.30 -2.72 -30.57
N PHE A 51 -20.88 -2.36 -29.35
CA PHE A 51 -21.03 -1.02 -28.80
C PHE A 51 -19.76 -0.22 -29.02
N GLU A 52 -19.93 0.95 -29.66
CA GLU A 52 -18.88 1.96 -29.78
C GLU A 52 -19.04 2.98 -28.65
N ALA A 53 -18.16 2.91 -27.66
CA ALA A 53 -18.11 3.88 -26.57
C ALA A 53 -16.84 4.75 -26.70
N PRO A 54 -16.89 6.02 -26.26
CA PRO A 54 -15.69 6.84 -26.12
C PRO A 54 -14.68 6.13 -25.22
N LEU A 55 -13.47 5.86 -25.72
CA LEU A 55 -12.44 5.11 -25.00
C LEU A 55 -11.93 5.90 -23.77
N TRP A 56 -11.59 7.17 -24.01
CA TRP A 56 -10.87 7.99 -23.04
C TRP A 56 -11.61 8.25 -21.73
N PRO A 57 -12.93 8.53 -21.70
CA PRO A 57 -13.65 8.73 -20.45
C PRO A 57 -13.62 7.50 -19.54
N ALA A 58 -13.91 6.31 -20.10
CA ALA A 58 -13.92 5.07 -19.35
C ALA A 58 -12.52 4.72 -18.84
N PHE A 59 -11.51 4.83 -19.70
CA PHE A 59 -10.11 4.60 -19.34
C PHE A 59 -9.64 5.56 -18.23
N THR A 60 -9.88 6.85 -18.38
CA THR A 60 -9.44 7.88 -17.41
C THR A 60 -10.13 7.69 -16.07
N LEU A 61 -11.44 7.40 -16.08
CA LEU A 61 -12.19 7.13 -14.86
C LEU A 61 -11.68 5.85 -14.17
N PHE A 62 -11.41 4.79 -14.93
CA PHE A 62 -10.84 3.56 -14.40
C PHE A 62 -9.49 3.82 -13.71
N VAL A 63 -8.58 4.54 -14.36
CA VAL A 63 -7.28 4.90 -13.79
C VAL A 63 -7.47 5.71 -12.51
N ALA A 64 -8.30 6.75 -12.53
CA ALA A 64 -8.54 7.59 -11.36
C ALA A 64 -9.11 6.81 -10.17
N LEU A 65 -10.09 5.94 -10.41
CA LEU A 65 -10.70 5.10 -9.37
C LEU A 65 -9.70 4.07 -8.83
N ALA A 66 -8.99 3.36 -9.71
CA ALA A 66 -7.99 2.38 -9.30
C ALA A 66 -6.87 3.02 -8.48
N THR A 67 -6.37 4.19 -8.90
CA THR A 67 -5.41 4.98 -8.14
C THR A 67 -5.97 5.38 -6.78
N GLY A 68 -7.19 5.92 -6.74
CA GLY A 68 -7.84 6.30 -5.48
C GLY A 68 -7.95 5.15 -4.49
N VAL A 69 -8.38 3.97 -4.94
CA VAL A 69 -8.51 2.77 -4.09
C VAL A 69 -7.16 2.33 -3.52
N VAL A 70 -6.12 2.27 -4.35
CA VAL A 70 -4.78 1.85 -3.89
C VAL A 70 -4.18 2.87 -2.92
N VAL A 71 -4.29 4.17 -3.22
CA VAL A 71 -3.81 5.24 -2.33
C VAL A 71 -4.55 5.19 -1.00
N TRP A 72 -5.88 5.08 -1.03
CA TRP A 72 -6.71 4.96 0.17
C TRP A 72 -6.31 3.74 1.01
N PHE A 73 -6.13 2.58 0.37
CA PHE A 73 -5.70 1.35 1.03
C PHE A 73 -4.35 1.55 1.72
N LEU A 74 -3.31 1.95 0.97
CA LEU A 74 -1.96 2.15 1.51
C LEU A 74 -1.93 3.18 2.65
N TRP A 75 -2.66 4.27 2.50
CA TRP A 75 -2.72 5.33 3.51
C TRP A 75 -3.46 4.88 4.78
N SER A 76 -4.58 4.16 4.63
CA SER A 76 -5.33 3.61 5.77
C SER A 76 -4.48 2.60 6.56
N THR A 77 -3.76 1.73 5.86
CA THR A 77 -2.84 0.77 6.45
C THR A 77 -1.67 1.47 7.13
N ALA A 78 -1.10 2.51 6.52
CA ALA A 78 -0.03 3.30 7.13
C ALA A 78 -0.47 3.95 8.43
N ARG A 79 -1.70 4.48 8.48
CA ARG A 79 -2.28 5.10 9.67
C ARG A 79 -2.42 4.09 10.81
N ARG A 80 -2.94 2.89 10.51
CA ARG A 80 -3.06 1.79 11.47
C ARG A 80 -1.71 1.38 12.06
N VAL A 81 -0.67 1.31 11.22
CA VAL A 81 0.72 1.00 11.65
C VAL A 81 1.32 2.10 12.52
N ASP A 82 1.01 3.36 12.22
CA ASP A 82 1.44 4.52 13.01
C ASP A 82 0.76 4.53 14.40
N GLU A 83 -0.51 4.09 14.45
CA GLU A 83 -1.31 3.92 15.68
C GLU A 83 -0.87 2.69 16.51
N GLY A 84 0.13 1.93 16.04
CA GLY A 84 0.73 0.82 16.78
C GLY A 84 0.19 -0.57 16.44
N GLU A 85 -0.63 -0.69 15.38
CA GLU A 85 -1.06 -2.00 14.90
C GLU A 85 0.09 -2.71 14.17
N ASP A 86 0.57 -3.80 14.76
CA ASP A 86 1.63 -4.62 14.16
C ASP A 86 1.05 -5.55 13.09
N LEU A 87 1.16 -5.11 11.82
CA LEU A 87 0.73 -5.89 10.65
C LEU A 87 1.49 -7.22 10.48
N PHE A 88 2.61 -7.42 11.18
CA PHE A 88 3.44 -8.62 11.11
C PHE A 88 3.46 -9.44 12.40
N ALA A 89 2.72 -9.04 13.45
CA ALA A 89 2.63 -9.78 14.70
C ALA A 89 2.19 -11.25 14.50
N GLN A 90 1.44 -11.54 13.44
CA GLN A 90 1.03 -12.90 13.10
C GLN A 90 2.11 -13.75 12.41
N ARG A 91 3.16 -13.16 11.82
CA ARG A 91 4.13 -13.92 11.01
C ARG A 91 5.37 -14.37 11.76
N THR A 92 5.58 -13.89 12.99
CA THR A 92 6.83 -14.14 13.74
C THR A 92 6.63 -14.80 15.10
N ARG A 93 5.54 -15.53 15.34
CA ARG A 93 5.52 -16.57 16.38
C ARG A 93 6.28 -17.81 15.90
N ARG A 94 7.58 -17.67 15.60
CA ARG A 94 8.50 -18.80 15.73
C ARG A 94 8.86 -18.84 17.21
N GLN A 95 8.20 -19.72 17.94
CA GLN A 95 8.37 -19.95 19.37
C GLN A 95 9.80 -20.47 19.62
N PRO A 96 10.72 -19.71 20.26
CA PRO A 96 12.09 -20.14 20.50
C PRO A 96 12.26 -21.01 21.76
N SER A 97 11.22 -21.71 22.21
CA SER A 97 11.24 -22.41 23.49
C SER A 97 10.55 -23.76 23.42
N ASP A 98 11.18 -24.73 22.76
CA ASP A 98 10.89 -26.16 23.02
C ASP A 98 12.07 -27.06 22.62
N SER A 99 13.26 -26.70 23.08
CA SER A 99 14.36 -27.65 23.19
C SER A 99 14.98 -27.47 24.58
N THR A 100 14.31 -28.09 25.55
CA THR A 100 14.80 -28.38 26.89
C THR A 100 16.26 -28.82 26.84
N ASP A 101 17.10 -28.03 27.50
CA ASP A 101 18.48 -28.37 27.84
C ASP A 101 18.48 -29.66 28.69
N PRO A 102 19.07 -30.78 28.24
CA PRO A 102 19.13 -32.02 29.01
C PRO A 102 20.16 -31.99 30.15
N SER A 103 20.89 -30.88 30.36
CA SER A 103 21.97 -30.83 31.35
C SER A 103 21.51 -30.70 32.81
N ASP A 104 20.21 -30.62 33.08
CA ASP A 104 19.68 -30.48 34.44
C ASP A 104 19.04 -31.79 34.98
N ARG A 105 19.86 -32.83 35.13
CA ARG A 105 19.55 -33.93 36.06
C ARG A 105 20.76 -34.26 36.95
N PRO A 106 20.59 -34.20 38.29
CA PRO A 106 21.70 -34.28 39.24
C PRO A 106 22.21 -35.71 39.41
N GLU A 107 23.52 -35.80 39.64
CA GLU A 107 24.21 -36.99 40.13
C GLU A 107 23.46 -37.61 41.31
N ARG A 108 23.09 -38.89 41.20
CA ARG A 108 22.73 -39.73 42.35
C ARG A 108 23.87 -40.69 42.64
N LYS A 109 24.32 -40.61 43.89
CA LYS A 109 25.21 -41.56 44.60
C LYS A 109 24.81 -43.01 44.41
#